data_AF-A0A6L3JPP9-F1
#
_entry.id   AF-A0A6L3JPP9-F1
#
_cell.length_a   1.000
_cell.length_b   1.000
_cell.length_c   1.000
_cell.angle_alpha   90.00
_cell.angle_beta   90.00
_cell.angle_gamma   90.00
#
_symmetry.space_group_name_H-M   'P 1'
#
loop_
_entity.id
_entity.type
_entity.pdbx_description
1 polymer ?
#
loop_
_entity_poly.entity_id
_entity_poly.type
_entity_poly.pdbx_seq_one_letter_code
_entity_poly.pdbx_strand_id
1 'polypeptide(L)'
;YNVGLWGTSICGGEILDSAQGLPESAYLKQVTKEGSEQLRLTFEKGELKAVNDEKFDDPIKAIQKVEEIGAPYGIGRDMHVGDTIIGIKGRVGFEAAAPMLIIGAHRFLEKYTLSKWQQYWKDQVANWYGMFLHESQYLEPVMRDIEAMLQESQRNVNGTAILELRPLSFSTVGVESKDDLVKTKFGEYGEMQKGWTAEDAKGFIKVTSTPLRVYYNNHKDEEI
;
A
#
# COMPACT_ATOMS: atom_id res chain seq x y z
N TYR A 1 -23.81 9.00 8.06
CA TYR A 1 -22.98 8.41 7.00
C TYR A 1 -22.49 9.49 6.05
N ASN A 2 -21.26 9.41 5.61
CA ASN A 2 -20.74 10.19 4.49
C ASN A 2 -20.31 9.21 3.39
N VAL A 3 -21.06 9.14 2.30
CA VAL A 3 -20.85 8.16 1.22
C VAL A 3 -20.20 8.87 0.05
N GLY A 4 -19.03 8.39 -0.37
CA GLY A 4 -18.32 8.87 -1.55
C GLY A 4 -17.85 7.73 -2.45
N LEU A 5 -17.25 8.09 -3.59
CA LEU A 5 -16.67 7.12 -4.54
C LEU A 5 -15.60 6.23 -3.90
N TRP A 6 -14.79 6.82 -3.01
CA TRP A 6 -13.65 6.15 -2.38
C TRP A 6 -14.02 5.38 -1.10
N GLY A 7 -15.29 5.42 -0.67
CA GLY A 7 -15.75 4.70 0.51
C GLY A 7 -16.81 5.46 1.32
N THR A 8 -17.26 4.82 2.39
CA THR A 8 -18.22 5.37 3.34
C THR A 8 -17.54 5.63 4.69
N SER A 9 -17.76 6.80 5.27
CA SER A 9 -17.45 7.08 6.68
C SER A 9 -18.71 6.99 7.54
N ILE A 10 -18.59 6.31 8.67
CA ILE A 10 -19.63 6.08 9.67
C ILE A 10 -19.24 6.89 10.91
N CYS A 11 -20.05 7.89 11.25
CA CYS A 11 -19.80 8.84 12.35
C CYS A 11 -21.04 8.99 13.24
N GLY A 12 -20.82 9.23 14.54
CA GLY A 12 -21.88 9.55 15.52
C GLY A 12 -22.60 8.34 16.11
N GLY A 13 -23.24 8.53 17.27
CA GLY A 13 -24.02 7.48 17.95
C GLY A 13 -23.12 6.42 18.62
N GLU A 14 -23.28 5.16 18.20
CA GLU A 14 -22.72 3.93 18.79
C GLU A 14 -21.17 3.89 18.85
N ILE A 15 -20.51 4.81 18.15
CA ILE A 15 -19.04 4.87 18.02
C ILE A 15 -18.37 5.71 19.12
N LEU A 16 -19.15 6.39 19.96
CA LEU A 16 -18.63 7.23 21.05
C LEU A 16 -18.05 6.44 22.22
N ASP A 17 -18.48 5.19 22.42
CA ASP A 17 -17.89 4.31 23.43
C ASP A 17 -16.65 3.60 22.87
N SER A 18 -15.47 3.99 23.37
CA SER A 18 -14.18 3.42 22.97
C SER A 18 -14.05 1.92 23.20
N ALA A 19 -14.88 1.33 24.07
CA ALA A 19 -14.84 -0.10 24.38
C ALA A 19 -15.63 -0.97 23.38
N GLN A 20 -16.44 -0.38 22.49
CA GLN A 20 -17.36 -1.10 21.62
C GLN A 20 -17.00 -0.93 20.14
N GLY A 21 -17.07 -2.00 19.35
CA GLY A 21 -16.98 -1.93 17.89
C GLY A 21 -18.28 -1.41 17.26
N LEU A 22 -18.29 -1.26 15.93
CA LEU A 22 -19.55 -0.99 15.23
C LEU A 22 -20.43 -2.24 15.21
N PRO A 23 -21.74 -2.12 15.50
CA PRO A 23 -22.67 -3.21 15.27
C PRO A 23 -22.82 -3.49 13.78
N GLU A 24 -23.19 -4.72 13.42
CA GLU A 24 -23.31 -5.12 12.01
C GLU A 24 -24.32 -4.26 11.24
N SER A 25 -25.37 -3.78 11.92
CA SER A 25 -26.38 -2.87 11.35
C SER A 25 -25.84 -1.49 10.96
N ALA A 26 -24.66 -1.10 11.48
CA ALA A 26 -24.06 0.17 11.12
C ALA A 26 -23.41 0.14 9.72
N TYR A 27 -23.00 -1.03 9.22
CA TYR A 27 -22.41 -1.18 7.89
C TYR A 27 -23.49 -1.22 6.81
N LEU A 28 -23.36 -0.37 5.79
CA LEU A 28 -24.32 -0.30 4.68
C LEU A 28 -24.20 -1.49 3.73
N LYS A 29 -22.99 -2.06 3.58
CA LYS A 29 -22.68 -3.12 2.62
C LYS A 29 -22.40 -4.42 3.35
N GLN A 30 -23.44 -5.24 3.52
CA GLN A 30 -23.41 -6.52 4.24
C GLN A 30 -22.53 -7.57 3.53
N VAL A 31 -21.92 -8.50 4.29
CA VAL A 31 -21.17 -9.62 3.71
C VAL A 31 -22.18 -10.58 3.09
N THR A 32 -22.06 -10.80 1.79
CA THR A 32 -22.98 -11.66 1.02
C THR A 32 -22.28 -12.72 0.20
N LYS A 33 -20.96 -12.58 -0.05
CA LYS A 33 -20.15 -13.60 -0.70
C LYS A 33 -19.40 -14.45 0.32
N GLU A 34 -19.36 -15.75 0.04
CA GLU A 34 -18.56 -16.74 0.77
C GLU A 34 -17.45 -17.29 -0.12
N GLY A 35 -16.52 -18.06 0.46
CA GLY A 35 -15.42 -18.68 -0.27
C GLY A 35 -14.33 -17.68 -0.69
N SER A 36 -13.62 -18.00 -1.77
CA SER A 36 -12.52 -17.19 -2.28
C SER A 36 -12.61 -16.93 -3.79
N GLU A 37 -12.23 -15.74 -4.21
CA GLU A 37 -12.21 -15.32 -5.62
C GLU A 37 -10.89 -14.57 -5.91
N GLN A 38 -10.32 -14.78 -7.10
CA GLN A 38 -9.16 -14.00 -7.52
C GLN A 38 -9.59 -12.68 -8.16
N LEU A 39 -8.92 -11.61 -7.78
CA LEU A 39 -9.07 -10.28 -8.36
C LEU A 39 -7.75 -9.88 -9.02
N ARG A 40 -7.79 -9.57 -10.32
CA ARG A 40 -6.64 -9.11 -11.10
C ARG A 40 -6.77 -7.60 -11.34
N LEU A 41 -5.77 -6.83 -10.91
CA LEU A 41 -5.73 -5.38 -11.10
C LEU A 41 -4.50 -5.01 -11.93
N THR A 42 -4.72 -4.47 -13.13
CA THR A 42 -3.65 -4.07 -14.05
C THR A 42 -3.39 -2.57 -13.93
N PHE A 43 -2.11 -2.24 -13.77
CA PHE A 43 -1.62 -0.88 -13.66
C PHE A 43 -0.71 -0.53 -14.85
N GLU A 44 -0.83 0.71 -15.32
CA GLU A 44 0.11 1.33 -16.26
C GLU A 44 0.59 2.64 -15.64
N LYS A 45 1.91 2.77 -15.46
CA LYS A 45 2.55 3.89 -14.75
C LYS A 45 1.88 4.19 -13.40
N GLY A 46 1.57 3.13 -12.65
CA GLY A 46 0.92 3.23 -11.34
C GLY A 46 -0.59 3.51 -11.37
N GLU A 47 -1.19 3.77 -12.53
CA GLU A 47 -2.64 4.01 -12.65
C GLU A 47 -3.40 2.72 -12.95
N LEU A 48 -4.51 2.48 -12.27
CA LEU A 48 -5.40 1.34 -12.56
C LEU A 48 -6.03 1.48 -13.95
N LYS A 49 -5.79 0.51 -14.83
CA LYS A 49 -6.32 0.48 -16.22
C LYS A 49 -7.18 -0.72 -16.53
N ALA A 50 -7.09 -1.81 -15.76
CA ALA A 50 -7.97 -2.96 -15.95
C ALA A 50 -8.31 -3.69 -14.64
N VAL A 51 -9.49 -4.29 -14.61
CA VAL A 51 -10.01 -5.14 -13.53
C VAL A 51 -10.47 -6.46 -14.13
N ASN A 52 -9.89 -7.59 -13.72
CA ASN A 52 -10.15 -8.90 -14.33
C ASN A 52 -10.05 -8.89 -15.87
N ASP A 53 -8.98 -8.28 -16.37
CA ASP A 53 -8.66 -8.11 -17.80
C ASP A 53 -9.62 -7.21 -18.60
N GLU A 54 -10.71 -6.71 -17.99
CA GLU A 54 -11.57 -5.67 -18.57
C GLU A 54 -10.90 -4.29 -18.44
N LYS A 55 -10.70 -3.60 -19.57
CA LYS A 55 -10.04 -2.29 -19.62
C LYS A 55 -11.01 -1.15 -19.33
N PHE A 56 -10.53 -0.15 -18.61
CA PHE A 56 -11.28 1.05 -18.26
C PHE A 56 -10.50 2.30 -18.66
N ASP A 57 -11.07 3.08 -19.58
CA ASP A 57 -10.58 4.44 -19.87
C ASP A 57 -10.99 5.44 -18.78
N ASP A 58 -12.12 5.17 -18.11
CA ASP A 58 -12.65 5.97 -17.01
C ASP A 58 -12.24 5.38 -15.66
N PRO A 59 -11.35 6.06 -14.90
CA PRO A 59 -10.92 5.59 -13.58
C PRO A 59 -12.07 5.43 -12.58
N ILE A 60 -13.14 6.23 -12.72
CA ILE A 60 -14.31 6.15 -11.82
C ILE A 60 -14.99 4.80 -11.98
N LYS A 61 -15.20 4.35 -13.24
CA LYS A 61 -15.78 3.03 -13.52
C LYS A 61 -14.89 1.90 -13.04
N ALA A 62 -13.57 2.03 -13.19
CA ALA A 62 -12.63 1.04 -12.66
C ALA A 62 -12.76 0.91 -11.14
N ILE A 63 -12.79 2.02 -10.40
CA ILE A 63 -12.96 2.04 -8.94
C ILE A 63 -14.29 1.41 -8.54
N GLN A 64 -15.39 1.79 -9.22
CA GLN A 64 -16.71 1.21 -8.98
C GLN A 64 -16.73 -0.30 -9.24
N LYS A 65 -16.00 -0.78 -10.26
CA LYS A 65 -15.89 -2.21 -10.54
C LYS A 65 -15.17 -2.97 -9.43
N VAL A 66 -14.07 -2.41 -8.90
CA VAL A 66 -13.37 -3.01 -7.76
C VAL A 66 -14.26 -3.00 -6.52
N GLU A 67 -15.01 -1.92 -6.28
CA GLU A 67 -15.97 -1.82 -5.17
C GLU A 67 -17.07 -2.88 -5.28
N GLU A 68 -17.66 -3.06 -6.47
CA GLU A 68 -18.69 -4.07 -6.76
C GLU A 68 -18.21 -5.48 -6.42
N ILE A 69 -16.94 -5.79 -6.74
CA ILE A 69 -16.35 -7.11 -6.49
C ILE A 69 -15.98 -7.30 -5.02
N GLY A 70 -15.36 -6.28 -4.41
CA GLY A 70 -14.78 -6.37 -3.07
C GLY A 70 -15.77 -6.17 -1.91
N ALA A 71 -16.77 -5.30 -2.09
CA ALA A 71 -17.72 -4.96 -1.02
C ALA A 71 -18.57 -6.16 -0.53
N PRO A 72 -19.04 -7.09 -1.38
CA PRO A 72 -19.74 -8.30 -0.94
C PRO A 72 -18.94 -9.20 0.01
N TYR A 73 -17.61 -9.06 0.05
CA TYR A 73 -16.75 -9.74 1.01
C TYR A 73 -16.58 -8.95 2.32
N GLY A 74 -17.12 -7.74 2.45
CA GLY A 74 -16.93 -6.88 3.63
C GLY A 74 -15.50 -6.36 3.80
N ILE A 75 -14.73 -6.30 2.72
CA ILE A 75 -13.35 -5.80 2.74
C ILE A 75 -13.34 -4.28 2.99
N GLY A 76 -12.38 -3.83 3.80
CA GLY A 76 -12.23 -2.40 4.13
C GLY A 76 -13.25 -1.88 5.14
N ARG A 77 -13.90 -2.79 5.87
CA ARG A 77 -14.61 -2.47 7.10
C ARG A 77 -13.63 -2.40 8.25
N ASP A 78 -13.49 -1.23 8.86
CA ASP A 78 -12.62 -1.06 10.02
C ASP A 78 -13.00 0.17 10.85
N MET A 79 -12.39 0.30 12.02
CA MET A 79 -12.46 1.46 12.90
C MET A 79 -11.13 2.20 12.91
N HIS A 80 -11.16 3.49 12.59
CA HIS A 80 -9.98 4.35 12.71
C HIS A 80 -10.14 5.30 13.90
N VAL A 81 -9.05 5.47 14.64
CA VAL A 81 -8.90 6.54 15.64
C VAL A 81 -7.70 7.38 15.24
N GLY A 82 -7.92 8.67 15.03
CA GLY A 82 -6.89 9.59 14.54
C GLY A 82 -7.00 10.95 15.21
N ASP A 83 -5.95 11.76 15.06
CA ASP A 83 -5.93 13.14 15.52
C ASP A 83 -6.58 14.05 14.49
N THR A 84 -7.45 14.95 14.94
CA THR A 84 -8.07 15.98 14.10
C THR A 84 -7.18 17.22 14.04
N ILE A 85 -7.35 18.04 13.01
CA ILE A 85 -6.60 19.30 12.86
C ILE A 85 -6.79 20.28 14.03
N ILE A 86 -7.90 20.18 14.76
CA ILE A 86 -8.19 21.01 15.94
C ILE A 86 -7.64 20.41 17.26
N GLY A 87 -6.86 19.32 17.19
CA GLY A 87 -6.13 18.76 18.32
C GLY A 87 -6.91 17.78 19.20
N ILE A 88 -8.10 17.33 18.79
CA ILE A 88 -8.85 16.26 19.48
C ILE A 88 -8.74 14.93 18.73
N LYS A 89 -8.94 13.81 19.41
CA LYS A 89 -9.06 12.51 18.75
C LYS A 89 -10.47 12.32 18.18
N GLY A 90 -10.52 11.88 16.93
CA GLY A 90 -11.74 11.45 16.25
C GLY A 90 -11.77 9.93 16.12
N ARG A 91 -12.97 9.35 16.22
CA ARG A 91 -13.21 7.93 16.00
C ARG A 91 -14.25 7.75 14.91
N VAL A 92 -13.90 7.00 13.87
CA VAL A 92 -14.68 6.90 12.62
C VAL A 92 -14.61 5.48 12.09
N GLY A 93 -15.76 4.90 11.77
CA GLY A 93 -15.82 3.64 11.05
C GLY A 93 -15.78 3.84 9.53
N PHE A 94 -15.28 2.85 8.81
CA PHE A 94 -15.13 2.92 7.36
C PHE A 94 -15.72 1.70 6.65
N GLU A 95 -16.17 1.90 5.42
CA GLU A 95 -16.41 0.86 4.41
C GLU A 95 -15.70 1.28 3.12
N ALA A 96 -14.58 0.64 2.81
CA ALA A 96 -13.66 1.12 1.78
C ALA A 96 -13.02 -0.05 1.01
N ALA A 97 -13.83 -0.90 0.35
CA ALA A 97 -13.33 -2.11 -0.30
C ALA A 97 -12.38 -1.78 -1.46
N ALA A 98 -12.81 -0.93 -2.40
CA ALA A 98 -12.02 -0.53 -3.55
C ALA A 98 -10.65 0.05 -3.18
N PRO A 99 -10.53 1.09 -2.32
CA PRO A 99 -9.22 1.63 -2.01
C PRO A 99 -8.31 0.63 -1.29
N MET A 100 -8.84 -0.22 -0.40
CA MET A 100 -8.03 -1.23 0.29
C MET A 100 -7.42 -2.23 -0.70
N LEU A 101 -8.21 -2.66 -1.69
CA LEU A 101 -7.75 -3.56 -2.74
C LEU A 101 -6.80 -2.89 -3.72
N ILE A 102 -7.14 -1.69 -4.20
CA ILE A 102 -6.32 -0.94 -5.17
C ILE A 102 -4.97 -0.58 -4.55
N ILE A 103 -4.95 -0.03 -3.33
CA ILE A 103 -3.71 0.34 -2.63
C ILE A 103 -2.90 -0.92 -2.28
N GLY A 104 -3.57 -1.99 -1.83
CA GLY A 104 -2.92 -3.27 -1.52
C GLY A 104 -2.23 -3.87 -2.75
N ALA A 105 -2.91 -3.91 -3.89
CA ALA A 105 -2.39 -4.39 -5.16
C ALA A 105 -1.27 -3.49 -5.70
N HIS A 106 -1.46 -2.17 -5.66
CA HIS A 106 -0.49 -1.18 -6.13
C HIS A 106 0.82 -1.28 -5.35
N ARG A 107 0.77 -1.24 -4.01
CA ARG A 107 1.95 -1.43 -3.14
C ARG A 107 2.61 -2.78 -3.37
N PHE A 108 1.84 -3.81 -3.67
CA PHE A 108 2.40 -5.12 -3.97
C PHE A 108 3.17 -5.11 -5.29
N LEU A 109 2.61 -4.54 -6.37
CA LEU A 109 3.30 -4.36 -7.65
C LEU A 109 4.57 -3.49 -7.51
N GLU A 110 4.55 -2.47 -6.68
CA GLU A 110 5.72 -1.62 -6.42
C GLU A 110 6.89 -2.38 -5.81
N LYS A 111 6.63 -3.37 -4.95
CA LYS A 111 7.70 -4.22 -4.38
C LYS A 111 8.47 -4.99 -5.45
N TYR A 112 7.82 -5.30 -6.57
CA TYR A 112 8.42 -6.01 -7.70
C TYR A 112 9.07 -5.08 -8.71
N THR A 113 8.74 -3.78 -8.73
CA THR A 113 9.13 -2.88 -9.82
C THR A 113 10.01 -1.70 -9.37
N LEU A 114 10.03 -1.39 -8.08
CA LEU A 114 10.85 -0.32 -7.51
C LEU A 114 12.07 -0.88 -6.79
N SER A 115 13.20 -0.20 -6.90
CA SER A 115 14.38 -0.52 -6.09
C SER A 115 14.12 -0.26 -4.59
N LYS A 116 14.93 -0.89 -3.73
CA LYS A 116 14.86 -0.71 -2.26
C LYS A 116 14.79 0.76 -1.84
N TRP A 117 15.65 1.61 -2.40
CA TRP A 117 15.74 3.01 -1.99
C TRP A 117 14.63 3.88 -2.59
N GLN A 118 14.10 3.53 -3.76
CA GLN A 118 12.88 4.15 -4.28
C GLN A 118 11.70 3.88 -3.35
N GLN A 119 11.48 2.62 -2.97
CA GLN A 119 10.40 2.25 -2.03
C GLN A 119 10.55 3.00 -0.70
N TYR A 120 11.75 2.94 -0.09
CA TYR A 120 12.02 3.58 1.19
C TYR A 120 11.70 5.09 1.22
N TRP A 121 12.14 5.84 0.21
CA TRP A 121 11.89 7.28 0.16
C TRP A 121 10.45 7.60 -0.25
N LYS A 122 9.90 6.85 -1.22
CA LYS A 122 8.53 7.03 -1.67
C LYS A 122 7.53 6.84 -0.52
N ASP A 123 7.72 5.82 0.31
CA ASP A 123 6.82 5.56 1.44
C ASP A 123 6.80 6.72 2.45
N GLN A 124 7.96 7.32 2.73
CA GLN A 124 8.06 8.48 3.62
C GLN A 124 7.33 9.70 3.06
N VAL A 125 7.60 10.07 1.80
CA VAL A 125 6.96 11.25 1.19
C VAL A 125 5.47 11.02 0.96
N ALA A 126 5.05 9.79 0.66
CA ALA A 126 3.64 9.44 0.52
C ALA A 126 2.88 9.58 1.84
N ASN A 127 3.52 9.22 2.96
CA ASN A 127 2.95 9.43 4.29
C ASN A 127 2.75 10.93 4.59
N TRP A 128 3.78 11.75 4.33
CA TRP A 128 3.67 13.20 4.48
C TRP A 128 2.61 13.81 3.58
N TYR A 129 2.55 13.39 2.31
CA TYR A 129 1.52 13.83 1.37
C TYR A 129 0.11 13.52 1.88
N GLY A 130 -0.10 12.31 2.41
CA GLY A 130 -1.36 11.91 3.05
C GLY A 130 -1.72 12.78 4.26
N MET A 131 -0.74 13.15 5.09
CA MET A 131 -0.96 14.05 6.23
C MET A 131 -1.38 15.45 5.77
N PHE A 132 -0.70 16.05 4.79
CA PHE A 132 -1.10 17.35 4.24
C PHE A 132 -2.50 17.32 3.62
N LEU A 133 -2.87 16.25 2.91
CA LEU A 133 -4.24 16.06 2.41
C LEU A 133 -5.26 16.01 3.54
N HIS A 134 -4.94 15.31 4.64
CA HIS A 134 -5.80 15.21 5.80
C HIS A 134 -5.97 16.57 6.52
N GLU A 135 -4.90 17.35 6.62
CA GLU A 135 -4.88 18.68 7.24
C GLU A 135 -5.36 19.82 6.30
N SER A 136 -5.95 19.47 5.15
CA SER A 136 -6.46 20.41 4.16
C SER A 136 -5.43 21.40 3.60
N GLN A 137 -4.15 21.04 3.62
CA GLN A 137 -3.02 21.86 3.15
C GLN A 137 -2.73 21.64 1.66
N TYR A 138 -3.76 21.47 0.84
CA TYR A 138 -3.63 21.07 -0.58
C TYR A 138 -2.78 22.02 -1.44
N LEU A 139 -2.81 23.32 -1.09
CA LEU A 139 -2.17 24.40 -1.83
C LEU A 139 -0.72 24.68 -1.39
N GLU A 140 -0.22 23.95 -0.40
CA GLU A 140 1.18 24.07 0.00
C GLU A 140 2.11 23.68 -1.18
N PRO A 141 3.09 24.52 -1.56
CA PRO A 141 3.96 24.25 -2.71
C PRO A 141 4.68 22.90 -2.64
N VAL A 142 5.06 22.47 -1.43
CA VAL A 142 5.72 21.18 -1.20
C VAL A 142 4.88 19.99 -1.66
N MET A 143 3.54 20.13 -1.71
CA MET A 143 2.65 19.10 -2.27
C MET A 143 2.97 18.83 -3.74
N ARG A 144 3.22 19.89 -4.53
CA ARG A 144 3.56 19.75 -5.96
C ARG A 144 4.95 19.12 -6.14
N ASP A 145 5.89 19.47 -5.26
CA ASP A 145 7.23 18.87 -5.26
C ASP A 145 7.17 17.36 -4.96
N ILE A 146 6.36 16.97 -3.96
CA ILE A 146 6.14 15.56 -3.61
C ILE A 146 5.44 14.83 -4.76
N GLU A 147 4.41 15.42 -5.37
CA GLU A 147 3.71 14.83 -6.52
C GLU A 147 4.64 14.57 -7.69
N ALA A 148 5.58 15.47 -7.99
CA ALA A 148 6.57 15.26 -9.04
C ALA A 148 7.44 14.01 -8.76
N MET A 149 7.90 13.84 -7.53
CA MET A 149 8.61 12.62 -7.11
C MET A 149 7.71 11.39 -7.22
N LEU A 150 6.46 11.47 -6.75
CA LEU A 150 5.51 10.36 -6.80
C LEU A 150 5.24 9.95 -8.25
N GLN A 151 4.92 10.89 -9.14
CA GLN A 151 4.70 10.62 -10.57
C GLN A 151 5.92 9.96 -11.22
N GLU A 152 7.11 10.52 -11.00
CA GLU A 152 8.35 9.97 -11.56
C GLU A 152 8.65 8.56 -11.04
N SER A 153 8.32 8.27 -9.77
CA SER A 153 8.49 6.93 -9.20
C SER A 153 7.66 5.87 -9.92
N GLN A 154 6.52 6.25 -10.52
CA GLN A 154 5.58 5.29 -11.12
C GLN A 154 5.93 4.83 -12.52
N ARG A 155 6.95 5.39 -13.17
CA ARG A 155 7.32 5.12 -14.57
C ARG A 155 7.47 3.63 -14.95
N ASN A 156 7.89 2.77 -14.01
CA ASN A 156 8.07 1.32 -14.20
C ASN A 156 7.04 0.48 -13.43
N VAL A 157 6.04 1.10 -12.80
CA VAL A 157 4.98 0.41 -12.06
C VAL A 157 3.91 -0.03 -13.06
N ASN A 158 4.26 -1.01 -13.91
CA ASN A 158 3.42 -1.56 -14.97
C ASN A 158 3.22 -3.06 -14.76
N GLY A 159 1.99 -3.55 -14.85
CA GLY A 159 1.70 -4.97 -14.75
C GLY A 159 0.42 -5.27 -13.98
N THR A 160 0.14 -6.55 -13.77
CA THR A 160 -1.06 -7.02 -13.11
C THR A 160 -0.72 -7.60 -11.74
N ALA A 161 -1.31 -7.04 -10.68
CA ALA A 161 -1.28 -7.61 -9.35
C ALA A 161 -2.51 -8.53 -9.14
N ILE A 162 -2.27 -9.71 -8.58
CA ILE A 162 -3.28 -10.73 -8.34
C ILE A 162 -3.53 -10.79 -6.83
N LEU A 163 -4.78 -10.57 -6.44
CA LEU A 163 -5.26 -10.69 -5.08
C LEU A 163 -6.19 -11.90 -4.97
N GLU A 164 -6.29 -12.48 -3.78
CA GLU A 164 -7.31 -13.45 -3.43
C GLU A 164 -8.19 -12.87 -2.33
N LEU A 165 -9.48 -12.75 -2.63
CA LEU A 165 -10.49 -12.17 -1.74
C LEU A 165 -11.14 -13.27 -0.92
N ARG A 166 -11.42 -12.99 0.35
CA ARG A 166 -12.18 -13.84 1.27
C ARG A 166 -13.05 -12.92 2.14
N PRO A 167 -14.08 -13.45 2.83
CA PRO A 167 -14.82 -12.64 3.79
C PRO A 167 -13.88 -11.92 4.77
N LEU A 168 -14.08 -10.60 4.89
CA LEU A 168 -13.36 -9.66 5.75
C LEU A 168 -11.85 -9.53 5.50
N SER A 169 -11.30 -10.11 4.43
CA SER A 169 -9.86 -10.11 4.19
C SER A 169 -9.47 -10.31 2.73
N PHE A 170 -8.22 -9.99 2.40
CA PHE A 170 -7.61 -10.39 1.14
C PHE A 170 -6.13 -10.72 1.35
N SER A 171 -5.57 -11.51 0.44
CA SER A 171 -4.14 -11.80 0.37
C SER A 171 -3.58 -11.40 -0.98
N THR A 172 -2.32 -10.94 -0.99
CA THR A 172 -1.57 -10.73 -2.23
C THR A 172 -1.02 -12.08 -2.70
N VAL A 173 -1.26 -12.44 -3.97
CA VAL A 173 -0.93 -13.76 -4.50
C VAL A 173 0.31 -13.72 -5.38
N GLY A 174 0.33 -12.81 -6.35
CA GLY A 174 1.41 -12.75 -7.33
C GLY A 174 1.31 -11.53 -8.24
N VAL A 175 2.32 -11.36 -9.08
CA VAL A 175 2.43 -10.23 -10.00
C VAL A 175 2.87 -10.72 -11.37
N GLU A 176 2.26 -10.18 -12.42
CA GLU A 176 2.66 -10.34 -13.80
C GLU A 176 3.17 -8.99 -14.33
N SER A 177 4.49 -8.83 -14.43
CA SER A 177 5.11 -7.60 -14.92
C SER A 177 6.32 -7.90 -15.80
N LYS A 178 6.57 -7.04 -16.79
CA LYS A 178 7.82 -7.01 -17.57
C LYS A 178 8.94 -6.28 -16.82
N ASP A 179 8.59 -5.46 -15.84
CA ASP A 179 9.49 -4.70 -14.98
C ASP A 179 9.82 -5.46 -13.67
N ASP A 180 9.54 -6.77 -13.60
CA ASP A 180 9.71 -7.63 -12.43
C ASP A 180 11.20 -7.80 -12.06
N LEU A 181 11.60 -7.16 -10.95
CA LEU A 181 12.94 -7.19 -10.37
C LEU A 181 13.25 -8.47 -9.59
N VAL A 182 12.29 -9.38 -9.40
CA VAL A 182 12.53 -10.72 -8.82
C VAL A 182 13.00 -11.68 -9.91
N LYS A 183 12.42 -11.60 -11.11
CA LYS A 183 12.80 -12.42 -12.27
C LYS A 183 14.07 -11.87 -12.93
N THR A 184 15.22 -12.10 -12.30
CA THR A 184 16.50 -11.59 -12.80
C THR A 184 17.39 -12.67 -13.41
N LYS A 185 18.27 -12.26 -14.32
CA LYS A 185 19.35 -13.11 -14.84
C LYS A 185 20.54 -13.24 -13.87
N PHE A 186 20.55 -12.46 -12.78
CA PHE A 186 21.67 -12.37 -11.83
C PHE A 186 21.64 -13.45 -10.76
N GLY A 187 20.49 -14.11 -10.56
CA GLY A 187 20.36 -15.21 -9.63
C GLY A 187 18.93 -15.40 -9.17
N GLU A 188 18.70 -16.56 -8.56
CA GLU A 188 17.44 -16.95 -7.94
C GLU A 188 17.71 -17.09 -6.44
N TYR A 189 17.02 -16.28 -5.64
CA TYR A 189 17.21 -16.26 -4.19
C TYR A 189 16.93 -17.65 -3.61
N GLY A 190 17.85 -18.15 -2.79
CA GLY A 190 17.75 -19.48 -2.18
C GLY A 190 18.23 -20.64 -3.05
N GLU A 191 18.52 -20.40 -4.34
CA GLU A 191 18.99 -21.44 -5.27
C GLU A 191 20.39 -21.16 -5.82
N MET A 192 20.57 -20.04 -6.52
CA MET A 192 21.81 -19.79 -7.26
C MET A 192 22.12 -18.30 -7.37
N GLN A 193 23.34 -17.90 -6.97
CA GLN A 193 23.87 -16.55 -7.15
C GLN A 193 24.86 -16.53 -8.33
N LYS A 194 24.65 -15.66 -9.32
CA LYS A 194 25.51 -15.51 -10.50
C LYS A 194 26.11 -14.10 -10.62
N GLY A 195 25.67 -13.14 -9.82
CA GLY A 195 26.07 -11.74 -9.91
C GLY A 195 27.37 -11.37 -9.17
N TRP A 196 27.81 -12.19 -8.21
CA TRP A 196 29.01 -11.91 -7.40
C TRP A 196 29.54 -13.20 -6.74
N THR A 197 30.81 -13.19 -6.36
CA THR A 197 31.47 -14.30 -5.68
C THR A 197 31.46 -14.15 -4.16
N ALA A 198 31.73 -15.24 -3.44
CA ALA A 198 31.85 -15.19 -1.98
C ALA A 198 32.98 -14.25 -1.50
N GLU A 199 34.03 -14.05 -2.30
CA GLU A 199 35.12 -13.13 -1.95
C GLU A 199 34.69 -11.67 -2.10
N ASP A 200 33.92 -11.34 -3.14
CA ASP A 200 33.33 -10.01 -3.31
C ASP A 200 32.44 -9.65 -2.11
N ALA A 201 31.61 -10.60 -1.66
CA ALA A 201 30.76 -10.40 -0.49
C ALA A 201 31.57 -10.14 0.79
N LYS A 202 32.65 -10.88 1.03
CA LYS A 202 33.56 -10.64 2.18
C LYS A 202 34.20 -9.25 2.10
N GLY A 203 34.67 -8.85 0.92
CA GLY A 203 35.22 -7.52 0.69
C GLY A 203 34.20 -6.43 1.00
N PHE A 204 33.00 -6.56 0.44
CA PHE A 204 31.88 -5.63 0.67
C PHE A 204 31.52 -5.52 2.16
N ILE A 205 31.39 -6.64 2.88
CA ILE A 205 31.10 -6.66 4.33
C ILE A 205 32.19 -5.93 5.13
N LYS A 206 33.48 -6.19 4.82
CA LYS A 206 34.60 -5.51 5.51
C LYS A 206 34.55 -4.00 5.31
N VAL A 207 34.27 -3.53 4.09
CA VAL A 207 34.20 -2.11 3.79
C VAL A 207 32.97 -1.48 4.43
N THR A 208 31.77 -2.03 4.20
CA THR A 208 30.51 -1.47 4.71
C THR A 208 30.39 -1.47 6.23
N SER A 209 31.03 -2.41 6.93
CA SER A 209 31.07 -2.42 8.39
C SER A 209 32.03 -1.38 8.99
N THR A 210 32.86 -0.71 8.20
CA THR A 210 33.91 0.21 8.69
C THR A 210 33.35 1.32 9.60
N PRO A 211 32.28 2.06 9.23
CA PRO A 211 31.75 3.11 10.10
C PRO A 211 31.34 2.59 11.49
N LEU A 212 30.71 1.41 11.54
CA LEU A 212 30.29 0.78 12.79
C LEU A 212 31.48 0.31 13.61
N ARG A 213 32.51 -0.24 12.95
CA ARG A 213 33.76 -0.64 13.61
C ARG A 213 34.49 0.56 14.22
N VAL A 214 34.49 1.71 13.55
CA VAL A 214 35.07 2.95 14.09
C VAL A 214 34.31 3.41 15.33
N TYR A 215 32.98 3.39 15.28
CA TYR A 215 32.14 3.78 16.41
C TYR A 215 32.47 2.94 17.66
N TYR A 216 32.36 1.61 17.58
CA TYR A 216 32.62 0.74 18.74
C TYR A 216 34.08 0.65 19.15
N ASN A 217 35.03 0.91 18.22
CA ASN A 217 36.43 0.99 18.60
C ASN A 217 36.70 2.16 19.57
N ASN A 218 35.93 3.24 19.45
CA ASN A 218 36.06 4.44 20.29
C ASN A 218 35.09 4.47 21.48
N HIS A 219 34.04 3.64 21.48
CA HIS A 219 33.01 3.55 22.54
C HIS A 219 32.96 2.13 23.11
N LYS A 220 34.06 1.67 23.73
CA LYS A 220 34.17 0.29 24.25
C LYS A 220 33.36 0.03 25.52
N ASP A 221 32.98 1.10 26.22
CA ASP A 221 32.27 1.03 27.50
C ASP A 221 30.74 1.18 27.33
N GLU A 222 30.25 1.27 26.09
CA GLU A 222 28.82 1.33 25.80
C GLU A 222 28.22 -0.09 25.92
N GLU A 223 27.28 -0.28 26.86
CA GLU A 223 26.53 -1.54 26.99
C GLU A 223 25.58 -1.70 25.80
N ILE A 224 25.64 -2.85 25.13
CA ILE A 224 24.78 -3.23 23.99
C ILE A 224 23.44 -3.77 24.48
#